data_AF-A0A212PD93-F1
#
_entry.id   AF-A0A212PD93-F1
#
_cell.length_a   1.000
_cell.length_b   1.000
_cell.length_c   1.000
_cell.angle_alpha   90.00
_cell.angle_beta   90.00
_cell.angle_gamma   90.00
#
_symmetry.space_group_name_H-M   'P 1'
#
loop_
_entity.id
_entity.type
_entity.pdbx_description
1 polymer ?
#
loop_
_entity_poly.entity_id
_entity_poly.type
_entity_poly.pdbx_seq_one_letter_code
_entity_poly.pdbx_strand_id
1 'polypeptide(L)'
;MHLKILFIAVCLIAASATAHGGETCTVCHKVTVRGKHSQLPCLSCHLSESDTLGQPGLRANEGKGCTGCHQGYAALFSHSMGTRASERRFVERTWGAADGRFFEKKCDSCHIKGCLDCHGEEEHAIVKPADSSCAPCHKGYFVGGEYRGTAPREDHMRYQRGPEVFGETSLKMVPDVHFEAGLQCRDCHTMMSLVSGMRSAKGCRDCHRVDRNVIEHRIPAHLSRLECYACHSAWGAQEYGTFYLRFRNSPSREEYDLRGDDQEYVKSAYLKKQDAPPLGLNEAGRVSPIRPQFIAYATEIDHDRAVGRENRLLAAEWKAFFPHTVRRGTVMCEGCHDNPRRFLLEKKEHRIYRLKEDGMSLDSFWDRKGQRVTNGGYLPESRYGAMTARSPAYRKAYVEKWKLLLDRGEIFSAR
;
A
#
# COMPACT_ATOMS: atom_id res chain seq x y z
N MET A 1 -33.15 82.74 51.27
CA MET A 1 -31.96 81.88 51.35
C MET A 1 -32.42 80.43 51.50
N HIS A 2 -31.78 79.54 50.74
CA HIS A 2 -31.90 78.07 50.71
C HIS A 2 -33.11 77.48 49.96
N LEU A 3 -32.98 76.45 49.13
CA LEU A 3 -31.93 75.96 48.24
C LEU A 3 -32.70 74.96 47.35
N LYS A 4 -32.86 75.25 46.05
CA LYS A 4 -33.57 74.35 45.12
C LYS A 4 -32.65 73.17 44.80
N ILE A 5 -33.03 71.95 45.20
CA ILE A 5 -32.34 70.71 44.80
C ILE A 5 -33.06 70.15 43.58
N LEU A 6 -32.36 70.17 42.45
CA LEU A 6 -32.75 69.59 41.18
C LEU A 6 -32.40 68.09 41.22
N PHE A 7 -33.40 67.19 41.17
CA PHE A 7 -33.16 65.76 41.00
C PHE A 7 -32.97 65.48 39.50
N ILE A 8 -31.74 65.16 39.09
CA ILE A 8 -31.42 64.66 37.75
C ILE A 8 -31.66 63.14 37.76
N ALA A 9 -32.70 62.70 37.06
CA ALA A 9 -32.93 61.29 36.76
C ALA A 9 -31.98 60.87 35.64
N VAL A 10 -30.94 60.10 35.97
CA VAL A 10 -30.07 59.44 35.00
C VAL A 10 -30.76 58.15 34.56
N CYS A 11 -31.38 58.18 33.38
CA CYS A 11 -31.83 56.98 32.68
C CYS A 11 -30.61 56.19 32.17
N LEU A 12 -30.22 55.16 32.92
CA LEU A 12 -29.34 54.10 32.44
C LEU A 12 -30.12 53.25 31.42
N ILE A 13 -29.99 53.59 30.14
CA ILE A 13 -30.36 52.70 29.04
C ILE A 13 -29.35 51.55 29.06
N ALA A 14 -29.74 50.42 29.64
CA ALA A 14 -29.04 49.16 29.47
C ALA A 14 -29.18 48.73 28.01
N ALA A 15 -28.21 49.12 27.18
CA ALA A 15 -28.02 48.50 25.89
C ALA A 15 -27.66 47.03 26.15
N SER A 16 -28.65 46.15 25.98
CA SER A 16 -28.43 44.71 25.87
C SER A 16 -27.65 44.44 24.59
N ALA A 17 -26.34 44.69 24.64
CA ALA A 17 -25.41 44.11 23.70
C ALA A 17 -25.50 42.60 23.91
N THR A 18 -26.12 41.90 22.97
CA THR A 18 -25.93 40.46 22.81
C THR A 18 -24.45 40.25 22.50
N ALA A 19 -23.64 40.15 23.55
CA ALA A 19 -22.28 39.66 23.47
C ALA A 19 -22.39 38.23 22.94
N HIS A 20 -22.15 38.05 21.65
CA HIS A 20 -21.67 36.77 21.16
C HIS A 20 -20.31 36.58 21.86
N GLY A 21 -20.30 35.88 22.99
CA GLY A 21 -19.09 35.57 23.74
C GLY A 21 -18.13 34.85 22.81
N GLY A 22 -17.16 35.59 22.28
CA GLY A 22 -16.09 35.03 21.48
C GLY A 22 -15.22 34.17 22.38
N GLU A 23 -14.94 32.96 21.94
CA GLU A 23 -14.04 32.04 22.64
C GLU A 23 -12.67 32.71 22.89
N THR A 24 -12.19 32.69 24.13
CA THR A 24 -10.89 33.29 24.49
C THR A 24 -9.75 32.28 24.46
N CYS A 25 -9.94 31.12 23.82
CA CYS A 25 -8.96 30.03 23.80
C CYS A 25 -7.59 30.48 23.28
N THR A 26 -7.57 31.37 22.26
CA THR A 26 -6.33 31.87 21.66
C THR A 26 -5.52 32.78 22.58
N VAL A 27 -6.14 33.38 23.61
CA VAL A 27 -5.45 34.20 24.62
C VAL A 27 -4.47 33.36 25.42
N CYS A 28 -4.89 32.16 25.83
CA CYS A 28 -4.08 31.25 26.64
C CYS A 28 -3.22 30.32 25.77
N HIS A 29 -3.81 29.71 24.74
CA HIS A 29 -3.14 28.67 23.94
C HIS A 29 -2.18 29.23 22.89
N LYS A 30 -2.31 30.52 22.51
CA LYS A 30 -1.44 31.18 21.52
C LYS A 30 -1.28 30.38 20.21
N VAL A 31 -2.34 29.71 19.79
CA VAL A 31 -2.41 28.94 18.55
C VAL A 31 -3.09 29.73 17.44
N THR A 32 -2.75 29.43 16.19
CA THR A 32 -3.43 29.98 15.02
C THR A 32 -3.85 28.84 14.11
N VAL A 33 -5.15 28.76 13.84
CA VAL A 33 -5.70 27.77 12.92
C VAL A 33 -5.44 28.22 11.48
N ARG A 34 -4.89 27.33 10.67
CA ARG A 34 -4.57 27.60 9.25
C ARG A 34 -5.39 26.70 8.33
N GLY A 35 -5.48 27.11 7.06
CA GLY A 35 -6.18 26.34 6.03
C GLY A 35 -7.69 26.58 6.01
N LYS A 36 -8.45 25.58 5.54
CA LYS A 36 -9.89 25.70 5.28
C LYS A 36 -10.75 25.85 6.53
N HIS A 37 -10.22 25.49 7.69
CA HIS A 37 -10.89 25.60 8.99
C HIS A 37 -10.46 26.85 9.78
N SER A 38 -9.65 27.75 9.21
CA SER A 38 -9.10 28.93 9.89
C SER A 38 -10.15 29.91 10.44
N GLN A 39 -11.38 29.84 9.93
CA GLN A 39 -12.49 30.68 10.38
C GLN A 39 -13.42 29.96 11.37
N LEU A 40 -13.15 28.70 11.70
CA LEU A 40 -13.94 27.97 12.69
C LEU A 40 -13.52 28.40 14.10
N PRO A 41 -14.49 28.62 15.00
CA PRO A 41 -14.21 28.70 16.43
C PRO A 41 -13.50 27.43 16.94
N CYS A 42 -12.65 27.57 17.94
CA CYS A 42 -11.92 26.49 18.58
C CYS A 42 -12.87 25.39 19.09
N LEU A 43 -13.99 25.76 19.74
CA LEU A 43 -14.93 24.78 20.27
C LEU A 43 -15.70 24.04 19.16
N SER A 44 -15.66 24.49 17.91
CA SER A 44 -16.21 23.70 16.78
C SER A 44 -15.46 22.38 16.59
N CYS A 45 -14.16 22.35 16.92
CA CYS A 45 -13.36 21.12 16.91
C CYS A 45 -13.23 20.53 18.31
N HIS A 46 -13.08 21.39 19.32
CA HIS A 46 -12.81 20.99 20.70
C HIS A 46 -14.09 20.75 21.53
N LEU A 47 -15.28 20.77 20.91
CA LEU A 47 -16.62 20.59 21.48
C LEU A 47 -17.14 21.75 22.34
N SER A 48 -16.73 21.83 23.61
CA SER A 48 -17.24 22.83 24.55
C SER A 48 -16.23 23.09 25.67
N GLU A 49 -16.38 24.20 26.40
CA GLU A 49 -15.49 24.52 27.53
C GLU A 49 -15.60 23.49 28.68
N SER A 50 -16.78 22.89 28.89
CA SER A 50 -16.99 21.87 29.93
C SER A 50 -16.56 20.47 29.53
N ASP A 51 -16.42 20.19 28.23
CA ASP A 51 -16.09 18.87 27.67
C ASP A 51 -15.07 19.00 26.54
N THR A 52 -13.97 19.70 26.82
CA THR A 52 -12.97 20.04 25.81
C THR A 52 -12.18 18.80 25.37
N LEU A 53 -12.19 18.49 24.08
CA LEU A 53 -11.33 17.43 23.53
C LEU A 53 -9.90 17.93 23.30
N GLY A 54 -8.89 17.35 23.94
CA GLY A 54 -7.49 17.72 23.66
C GLY A 54 -7.06 17.38 22.22
N GLN A 55 -7.49 16.22 21.70
CA GLN A 55 -7.17 15.75 20.33
C GLN A 55 -8.46 15.44 19.56
N PRO A 56 -9.02 16.43 18.83
CA PRO A 56 -10.36 16.34 18.26
C PRO A 56 -10.53 15.30 17.15
N GLY A 57 -9.44 14.94 16.45
CA GLY A 57 -9.43 13.97 15.37
C GLY A 57 -8.99 12.55 15.77
N LEU A 58 -8.80 12.27 17.06
CA LEU A 58 -8.25 11.00 17.52
C LEU A 58 -9.25 9.85 17.35
N ARG A 59 -8.77 8.68 16.93
CA ARG A 59 -9.61 7.49 16.80
C ARG A 59 -10.29 7.08 18.10
N ALA A 60 -9.62 7.24 19.24
CA ALA A 60 -10.15 6.83 20.55
C ALA A 60 -11.46 7.57 20.92
N ASN A 61 -11.69 8.75 20.35
CA ASN A 61 -12.94 9.50 20.49
C ASN A 61 -13.77 9.50 19.20
N GLU A 62 -13.52 8.56 18.28
CA GLU A 62 -14.17 8.45 16.97
C GLU A 62 -14.03 9.71 16.09
N GLY A 63 -13.01 10.54 16.35
CA GLY A 63 -12.80 11.81 15.67
C GLY A 63 -13.97 12.77 15.88
N LYS A 64 -14.59 12.77 17.07
CA LYS A 64 -15.79 13.58 17.41
C LYS A 64 -15.68 15.05 17.02
N GLY A 65 -14.49 15.64 17.10
CA GLY A 65 -14.25 17.03 16.71
C GLY A 65 -14.25 17.27 15.18
N CYS A 66 -14.28 16.21 14.38
CA CYS A 66 -14.35 16.27 12.92
C CYS A 66 -15.70 15.74 12.40
N THR A 67 -16.20 14.64 13.00
CA THR A 67 -17.33 13.87 12.46
C THR A 67 -18.69 14.52 12.67
N GLY A 68 -18.79 15.55 13.50
CA GLY A 68 -20.00 16.38 13.60
C GLY A 68 -20.35 17.06 12.26
N CYS A 69 -19.33 17.52 11.52
CA CYS A 69 -19.50 18.07 10.17
C CYS A 69 -19.20 17.02 9.08
N HIS A 70 -18.19 16.17 9.27
CA HIS A 70 -17.82 15.09 8.36
C HIS A 70 -18.52 13.78 8.73
N GLN A 71 -19.85 13.80 8.61
CA GLN A 71 -20.70 12.70 9.05
C GLN A 71 -20.34 11.37 8.35
N GLY A 72 -20.33 10.28 9.13
CA GLY A 72 -20.00 8.94 8.66
C GLY A 72 -18.49 8.64 8.53
N TYR A 73 -17.61 9.64 8.64
CA TYR A 73 -16.18 9.42 8.41
C TYR A 73 -15.49 8.61 9.53
N ALA A 74 -16.13 8.49 10.70
CA ALA A 74 -15.69 7.57 11.76
C ALA A 74 -15.57 6.11 11.27
N ALA A 75 -16.35 5.71 10.25
CA ALA A 75 -16.28 4.37 9.69
C ALA A 75 -14.89 4.00 9.13
N LEU A 76 -14.06 5.01 8.79
CA LEU A 76 -12.67 4.81 8.40
C LEU A 76 -11.88 3.98 9.44
N PHE A 77 -12.15 4.21 10.73
CA PHE A 77 -11.49 3.52 11.84
C PHE A 77 -11.90 2.05 11.97
N SER A 78 -12.99 1.65 11.31
CA SER A 78 -13.54 0.30 11.33
C SER A 78 -13.10 -0.55 10.13
N HIS A 79 -12.51 0.08 9.11
CA HIS A 79 -12.00 -0.60 7.91
C HIS A 79 -10.54 -1.04 8.04
N SER A 80 -9.94 -1.52 6.94
CA SER A 80 -8.59 -2.08 6.92
C SER A 80 -7.52 -1.13 7.47
N MET A 81 -7.62 0.18 7.27
CA MET A 81 -6.63 1.14 7.76
C MET A 81 -6.67 1.37 9.27
N GLY A 82 -7.86 1.30 9.88
CA GLY A 82 -8.01 1.42 11.33
C GLY A 82 -7.87 0.09 12.05
N THR A 83 -8.45 -0.97 11.48
CA THR A 83 -8.37 -2.30 12.09
C THR A 83 -7.08 -3.00 11.68
N ARG A 84 -6.88 -3.36 10.42
CA ARG A 84 -5.90 -4.40 10.00
C ARG A 84 -6.23 -5.78 10.55
N ALA A 85 -7.53 -6.11 10.55
CA ALA A 85 -8.00 -7.40 11.04
C ALA A 85 -7.40 -8.58 10.26
N SER A 86 -7.15 -8.43 8.96
CA SER A 86 -6.46 -9.42 8.13
C SER A 86 -5.03 -9.70 8.59
N GLU A 87 -4.25 -8.65 8.82
CA GLU A 87 -2.86 -8.71 9.25
C GLU A 87 -2.75 -9.27 10.66
N ARG A 88 -3.66 -8.89 11.57
CA ARG A 88 -3.71 -9.48 12.92
C ARG A 88 -3.95 -10.98 12.89
N ARG A 89 -5.01 -11.43 12.19
CA ARG A 89 -5.30 -12.86 12.03
C ARG A 89 -4.15 -13.61 11.35
N PHE A 90 -3.49 -12.95 10.39
CA PHE A 90 -2.31 -13.51 9.73
C PHE A 90 -1.17 -13.74 10.73
N VAL A 91 -0.80 -12.72 11.51
CA VAL A 91 0.27 -12.83 12.51
C VAL A 91 -0.10 -13.86 13.57
N GLU A 92 -1.32 -13.82 14.12
CA GLU A 92 -1.80 -14.73 15.16
C GLU A 92 -1.60 -16.21 14.77
N ARG A 93 -1.96 -16.59 13.53
CA ARG A 93 -1.80 -17.96 13.05
C ARG A 93 -0.39 -18.32 12.55
N THR A 94 0.55 -17.38 12.54
CA THR A 94 1.92 -17.57 12.03
C THR A 94 2.96 -17.30 13.12
N TRP A 95 3.51 -16.09 13.21
CA TRP A 95 4.49 -15.74 14.24
C TRP A 95 3.87 -15.72 15.63
N GLY A 96 2.57 -15.42 15.76
CA GLY A 96 1.84 -15.32 17.02
C GLY A 96 1.91 -16.58 17.88
N ALA A 97 2.03 -17.76 17.25
CA ALA A 97 2.21 -19.02 17.95
C ALA A 97 3.56 -19.12 18.70
N ALA A 98 4.59 -18.40 18.25
CA ALA A 98 5.94 -18.38 18.85
C ALA A 98 6.25 -17.09 19.62
N ASP A 99 5.66 -15.97 19.21
CA ASP A 99 5.70 -14.69 19.91
C ASP A 99 4.32 -14.03 19.82
N GLY A 100 3.53 -14.19 20.89
CA GLY A 100 2.20 -13.60 20.99
C GLY A 100 2.19 -12.07 20.92
N ARG A 101 3.34 -11.41 21.10
CA ARG A 101 3.51 -9.96 21.00
C ARG A 101 4.13 -9.50 19.68
N PHE A 102 4.26 -10.40 18.69
CA PHE A 102 4.93 -10.09 17.43
C PHE A 102 4.25 -8.93 16.69
N PHE A 103 2.91 -8.88 16.71
CA PHE A 103 2.15 -7.85 15.99
C PHE A 103 2.44 -6.45 16.55
N GLU A 104 2.40 -6.26 17.87
CA GLU A 104 2.68 -4.98 18.52
C GLU A 104 4.14 -4.57 18.29
N LYS A 105 5.07 -5.52 18.38
CA LYS A 105 6.50 -5.25 18.22
C LYS A 105 6.88 -4.86 16.78
N LYS A 106 6.30 -5.54 15.78
CA LYS A 106 6.83 -5.52 14.39
C LYS A 106 5.87 -4.94 13.36
N CYS A 107 4.61 -4.71 13.71
CA CYS A 107 3.61 -4.29 12.75
C CYS A 107 2.90 -2.99 13.13
N ASP A 108 3.04 -2.41 14.32
CA ASP A 108 2.14 -1.33 14.80
C ASP A 108 2.32 0.05 14.12
N SER A 109 3.28 0.24 13.22
CA SER A 109 3.62 1.55 12.66
C SER A 109 2.72 2.07 11.53
N CYS A 110 1.81 1.25 10.97
CA CYS A 110 1.06 1.59 9.74
C CYS A 110 -0.47 1.71 9.90
N HIS A 111 -1.02 1.77 11.11
CA HIS A 111 -2.46 1.93 11.30
C HIS A 111 -2.81 3.38 11.67
N ILE A 112 -3.96 3.86 11.19
CA ILE A 112 -4.38 5.23 11.48
C ILE A 112 -4.72 5.38 12.98
N LYS A 113 -4.18 6.43 13.57
CA LYS A 113 -4.41 6.93 14.93
C LYS A 113 -5.47 8.03 14.94
N GLY A 114 -5.60 8.80 13.86
CA GLY A 114 -6.59 9.87 13.77
C GLY A 114 -6.70 10.51 12.40
N CYS A 115 -7.59 11.50 12.27
CA CYS A 115 -7.83 12.20 11.01
C CYS A 115 -6.58 12.94 10.49
N LEU A 116 -5.74 13.41 11.42
CA LEU A 116 -4.55 14.21 11.12
C LEU A 116 -3.43 13.39 10.43
N ASP A 117 -3.43 12.07 10.55
CA ASP A 117 -2.43 11.20 9.89
C ASP A 117 -2.36 11.43 8.37
N CYS A 118 -3.48 11.82 7.76
CA CYS A 118 -3.54 12.20 6.34
C CYS A 118 -3.66 13.71 6.12
N HIS A 119 -4.23 14.43 7.08
CA HIS A 119 -4.59 15.83 6.96
C HIS A 119 -3.54 16.81 7.52
N GLY A 120 -2.34 16.32 7.85
CA GLY A 120 -1.21 17.15 8.28
C GLY A 120 -0.81 16.82 9.71
N GLU A 121 0.51 16.81 9.97
CA GLU A 121 1.07 16.48 11.29
C GLU A 121 0.97 17.66 12.28
N GLU A 122 0.81 18.88 11.78
CA GLU A 122 0.56 20.08 12.59
C GLU A 122 -0.92 20.15 12.99
N GLU A 123 -1.21 20.00 14.29
CA GLU A 123 -2.55 19.85 14.86
C GLU A 123 -3.56 20.96 14.48
N HIS A 124 -3.08 22.17 14.19
CA HIS A 124 -3.91 23.34 13.82
C HIS A 124 -3.69 23.82 12.37
N ALA A 125 -3.00 23.03 11.54
CA ALA A 125 -2.81 23.31 10.12
C ALA A 125 -3.35 22.16 9.26
N ILE A 126 -4.67 21.98 9.31
CA ILE A 126 -5.37 20.93 8.57
C ILE A 126 -5.30 21.23 7.07
N VAL A 127 -4.63 20.35 6.33
CA VAL A 127 -4.43 20.44 4.88
C VAL A 127 -5.18 19.34 4.13
N LYS A 128 -5.31 19.54 2.82
CA LYS A 128 -5.77 18.48 1.92
C LYS A 128 -4.64 17.44 1.76
N PRO A 129 -4.89 16.13 1.95
CA PRO A 129 -3.85 15.10 1.88
C PRO A 129 -3.18 15.08 0.51
N ALA A 130 -1.85 15.00 0.47
CA ALA A 130 -1.06 14.81 -0.75
C ALA A 130 -0.52 13.37 -0.82
N ASP A 131 0.14 13.00 -1.92
CA ASP A 131 0.74 11.65 -2.04
C ASP A 131 1.78 11.36 -0.95
N SER A 132 2.48 12.40 -0.49
CA SER A 132 3.39 12.31 0.65
C SER A 132 2.69 11.93 1.95
N SER A 133 1.39 12.21 2.11
CA SER A 133 0.61 11.81 3.29
C SER A 133 0.36 10.30 3.34
N CYS A 134 0.35 9.62 2.19
CA CYS A 134 0.12 8.17 2.11
C CYS A 134 1.42 7.37 2.31
N ALA A 135 2.54 7.96 1.87
CA ALA A 135 3.86 7.34 1.78
C ALA A 135 4.46 6.77 3.09
N PRO A 136 4.19 7.31 4.29
CA PRO A 136 4.69 6.72 5.52
C PRO A 136 4.17 5.30 5.76
N CYS A 137 2.92 5.00 5.34
CA CYS A 137 2.31 3.68 5.50
C CYS A 137 2.37 2.85 4.20
N HIS A 138 2.25 3.51 3.05
CA HIS A 138 2.24 2.89 1.71
C HIS A 138 3.64 2.90 1.08
N LYS A 139 4.55 2.12 1.66
CA LYS A 139 5.96 2.00 1.24
C LYS A 139 6.47 0.56 1.32
N GLY A 140 7.73 0.37 0.90
CA GLY A 140 8.38 -0.93 0.93
C GLY A 140 7.71 -1.90 -0.04
N TYR A 141 7.45 -3.13 0.42
CA TYR A 141 6.69 -4.14 -0.33
C TYR A 141 5.18 -4.06 -0.09
N PHE A 142 4.69 -3.00 0.56
CA PHE A 142 3.29 -2.61 0.54
C PHE A 142 3.03 -1.65 -0.64
N VAL A 143 1.80 -1.60 -1.13
CA VAL A 143 1.46 -0.92 -2.38
C VAL A 143 1.60 0.60 -2.20
N GLY A 144 2.40 1.26 -3.05
CA GLY A 144 2.40 2.74 -3.15
C GLY A 144 3.73 3.37 -3.58
N GLY A 145 4.86 2.76 -3.23
CA GLY A 145 6.19 3.22 -3.70
C GLY A 145 6.31 3.12 -5.23
N GLU A 146 5.76 2.05 -5.79
CA GLU A 146 5.86 1.73 -7.21
C GLU A 146 5.22 2.82 -8.10
N TYR A 147 4.11 3.42 -7.63
CA TYR A 147 3.42 4.53 -8.32
C TYR A 147 4.34 5.71 -8.63
N ARG A 148 5.22 6.02 -7.67
CA ARG A 148 6.20 7.13 -7.76
C ARG A 148 7.53 6.71 -8.39
N GLY A 149 7.63 5.45 -8.84
CA GLY A 149 8.87 4.93 -9.42
C GLY A 149 9.94 4.65 -8.37
N THR A 150 9.56 4.19 -7.17
CA THR A 150 10.52 3.75 -6.16
C THR A 150 10.29 2.30 -5.76
N ALA A 151 11.37 1.52 -5.69
CA ALA A 151 11.34 0.14 -5.23
C ALA A 151 12.20 -0.07 -3.98
N PRO A 152 11.87 -1.06 -3.14
CA PRO A 152 12.69 -1.40 -1.97
C PRO A 152 14.08 -1.89 -2.39
N ARG A 153 15.07 -1.60 -1.53
CA ARG A 153 16.43 -2.11 -1.65
C ARG A 153 16.61 -3.43 -0.89
N GLU A 154 17.74 -4.08 -1.13
CA GLU A 154 18.24 -5.19 -0.31
C GLU A 154 18.41 -4.77 1.15
N ASP A 155 18.19 -5.68 2.11
CA ASP A 155 18.11 -5.31 3.53
C ASP A 155 19.48 -4.90 4.12
N HIS A 156 20.59 -5.40 3.57
CA HIS A 156 21.93 -5.13 4.09
C HIS A 156 22.32 -3.64 3.95
N MET A 157 22.90 -3.07 5.01
CA MET A 157 23.31 -1.66 5.08
C MET A 157 24.21 -1.21 3.93
N ARG A 158 25.06 -2.10 3.38
CA ARG A 158 25.87 -1.80 2.19
C ARG A 158 25.05 -1.32 0.99
N TYR A 159 23.76 -1.65 0.91
CA TYR A 159 22.88 -1.25 -0.19
C TYR A 159 22.03 -0.03 0.13
N GLN A 160 21.98 0.41 1.39
CA GLN A 160 21.21 1.55 1.86
C GLN A 160 21.88 2.88 1.49
N ARG A 161 21.93 3.18 0.18
CA ARG A 161 22.64 4.34 -0.38
C ARG A 161 21.68 5.33 -1.03
N GLY A 162 22.08 6.59 -1.00
CA GLY A 162 21.36 7.70 -1.64
C GLY A 162 20.41 8.42 -0.67
N PRO A 163 19.58 9.35 -1.19
CA PRO A 163 18.65 10.12 -0.37
C PRO A 163 17.65 9.22 0.34
N GLU A 164 17.43 9.53 1.62
CA GLU A 164 16.45 8.87 2.45
C GLU A 164 15.11 9.61 2.37
N VAL A 165 14.02 8.86 2.20
CA VAL A 165 12.66 9.41 2.19
C VAL A 165 11.82 8.58 3.15
N PHE A 166 11.28 9.21 4.19
CA PHE A 166 10.51 8.56 5.27
C PHE A 166 11.25 7.39 5.95
N GLY A 167 12.54 7.56 6.26
CA GLY A 167 13.34 6.55 6.95
C GLY A 167 13.97 5.51 6.02
N GLU A 168 13.80 5.64 4.69
CA GLU A 168 14.20 4.58 3.75
C GLU A 168 14.88 5.10 2.49
N THR A 169 15.97 4.42 2.11
CA THR A 169 16.54 4.54 0.76
C THR A 169 15.82 3.61 -0.20
N SER A 170 15.75 4.00 -1.49
CA SER A 170 15.03 3.23 -2.51
C SER A 170 15.80 3.13 -3.82
N LEU A 171 15.44 2.14 -4.63
CA LEU A 171 15.83 2.04 -6.03
C LEU A 171 14.95 2.98 -6.85
N LYS A 172 15.58 3.75 -7.76
CA LYS A 172 14.86 4.53 -8.76
C LYS A 172 14.39 3.59 -9.88
N MET A 173 13.10 3.60 -10.12
CA MET A 173 12.40 2.80 -11.13
C MET A 173 11.61 3.71 -12.08
N VAL A 174 11.01 3.14 -13.12
CA VAL A 174 10.07 3.88 -13.97
C VAL A 174 8.75 4.10 -13.21
N PRO A 175 8.28 5.35 -13.06
CA PRO A 175 7.01 5.62 -12.39
C PRO A 175 5.80 5.27 -13.26
N ASP A 176 4.63 5.25 -12.63
CA ASP A 176 3.35 5.16 -13.33
C ASP A 176 3.13 6.37 -14.24
N VAL A 177 2.56 6.15 -15.43
CA VAL A 177 2.25 7.23 -16.38
C VAL A 177 1.22 8.22 -15.83
N HIS A 178 0.34 7.78 -14.92
CA HIS A 178 -0.61 8.66 -14.25
C HIS A 178 0.08 9.56 -13.24
N PHE A 179 1.10 9.05 -12.53
CA PHE A 179 1.94 9.87 -11.65
C PHE A 179 2.73 10.92 -12.45
N GLU A 180 3.32 10.53 -13.57
CA GLU A 180 4.00 11.47 -14.49
C GLU A 180 3.05 12.56 -15.02
N ALA A 181 1.76 12.24 -15.17
CA ALA A 181 0.72 13.18 -15.57
C ALA A 181 0.18 14.03 -14.41
N GLY A 182 0.70 13.87 -13.18
CA GLY A 182 0.34 14.64 -12.00
C GLY A 182 -0.89 14.14 -11.24
N LEU A 183 -1.40 12.94 -11.54
CA LEU A 183 -2.48 12.33 -10.75
C LEU A 183 -1.94 11.87 -9.40
N GLN A 184 -2.74 12.10 -8.37
CA GLN A 184 -2.44 11.80 -6.99
C GLN A 184 -3.24 10.59 -6.50
N CYS A 185 -2.78 9.96 -5.41
CA CYS A 185 -3.42 8.79 -4.80
C CYS A 185 -4.93 9.02 -4.59
N ARG A 186 -5.29 10.21 -4.11
CA ARG A 186 -6.68 10.63 -3.81
C ARG A 186 -7.60 10.73 -5.02
N ASP A 187 -7.05 10.84 -6.23
CA ASP A 187 -7.86 10.95 -7.46
C ASP A 187 -8.51 9.59 -7.83
N CYS A 188 -7.91 8.50 -7.34
CA CYS A 188 -8.44 7.14 -7.42
C CYS A 188 -8.97 6.65 -6.06
N HIS A 189 -8.30 6.99 -4.94
CA HIS A 189 -8.66 6.62 -3.57
C HIS A 189 -9.34 7.79 -2.83
N THR A 190 -10.56 8.13 -3.23
CA THR A 190 -11.32 9.22 -2.60
C THR A 190 -11.69 8.92 -1.15
N MET A 191 -11.90 9.95 -0.32
CA MET A 191 -12.37 9.77 1.06
C MET A 191 -13.65 8.94 1.16
N MET A 192 -14.60 9.13 0.23
CA MET A 192 -15.82 8.33 0.19
C MET A 192 -15.52 6.85 -0.04
N SER A 193 -14.64 6.52 -1.00
CA SER A 193 -14.24 5.13 -1.20
C SER A 193 -13.58 4.51 0.02
N LEU A 194 -12.72 5.27 0.72
CA LEU A 194 -12.03 4.79 1.92
C LEU A 194 -13.00 4.56 3.08
N VAL A 195 -13.94 5.50 3.31
CA VAL A 195 -14.98 5.41 4.34
C VAL A 195 -16.00 4.31 4.05
N SER A 196 -16.22 3.95 2.78
CA SER A 196 -17.05 2.78 2.40
C SER A 196 -16.27 1.46 2.37
N GLY A 197 -14.98 1.45 2.73
CA GLY A 197 -14.14 0.26 2.69
C GLY A 197 -13.81 -0.24 1.27
N MET A 198 -14.04 0.58 0.24
CA MET A 198 -13.72 0.25 -1.15
C MET A 198 -12.22 0.41 -1.42
N ARG A 199 -11.67 -0.47 -2.27
CA ARG A 199 -10.26 -0.43 -2.67
C ARG A 199 -9.92 0.78 -3.56
N SER A 200 -10.85 1.24 -4.39
CA SER A 200 -10.71 2.41 -5.27
C SER A 200 -12.09 2.97 -5.61
N ALA A 201 -12.18 4.27 -5.84
CA ALA A 201 -13.36 4.93 -6.39
C ALA A 201 -13.46 4.85 -7.92
N LYS A 202 -12.33 4.58 -8.59
CA LYS A 202 -12.24 4.50 -10.05
C LYS A 202 -11.50 3.26 -10.50
N GLY A 203 -12.02 2.62 -11.54
CA GLY A 203 -11.35 1.62 -12.36
C GLY A 203 -10.81 2.21 -13.66
N CYS A 204 -10.09 1.40 -14.42
CA CYS A 204 -9.44 1.85 -15.65
C CYS A 204 -10.46 2.38 -16.68
N ARG A 205 -11.60 1.72 -16.82
CA ARG A 205 -12.62 2.05 -17.83
C ARG A 205 -13.46 3.28 -17.50
N ASP A 206 -13.39 3.79 -16.28
CA ASP A 206 -14.09 5.03 -15.90
C ASP A 206 -13.43 6.26 -16.54
N CYS A 207 -12.15 6.14 -16.94
CA CYS A 207 -11.40 7.19 -17.60
C CYS A 207 -10.89 6.80 -19.00
N HIS A 208 -10.69 5.50 -19.27
CA HIS A 208 -10.08 5.02 -20.51
C HIS A 208 -11.10 4.30 -21.40
N ARG A 209 -11.30 4.83 -22.61
CA ARG A 209 -12.02 4.13 -23.67
C ARG A 209 -11.10 3.12 -24.33
N VAL A 210 -11.54 1.86 -24.40
CA VAL A 210 -10.79 0.79 -25.05
C VAL A 210 -10.73 1.05 -26.55
N ASP A 211 -9.51 1.26 -27.05
CA ASP A 211 -9.26 1.37 -28.50
C ASP A 211 -9.22 -0.02 -29.14
N ARG A 212 -10.22 -0.31 -29.97
CA ARG A 212 -10.31 -1.55 -30.74
C ARG A 212 -9.32 -1.61 -31.90
N ASN A 213 -8.48 -0.61 -32.13
CA ASN A 213 -7.39 -0.73 -33.10
C ASN A 213 -6.16 -1.45 -32.55
N VAL A 214 -6.04 -1.53 -31.23
CA VAL A 214 -5.02 -2.35 -30.57
C VAL A 214 -5.42 -3.82 -30.70
N ILE A 215 -4.53 -4.65 -31.26
CA ILE A 215 -4.76 -6.07 -31.54
C ILE A 215 -5.27 -6.79 -30.28
N GLU A 216 -4.61 -6.58 -29.14
CA GLU A 216 -4.95 -7.21 -27.87
C GLU A 216 -6.35 -6.82 -27.38
N HIS A 217 -6.82 -5.59 -27.66
CA HIS A 217 -8.15 -5.12 -27.29
C HIS A 217 -9.27 -5.67 -28.20
N ARG A 218 -8.95 -6.12 -29.42
CA ARG A 218 -9.94 -6.75 -30.31
C ARG A 218 -10.34 -8.13 -29.81
N ILE A 219 -9.45 -8.81 -29.09
CA ILE A 219 -9.66 -10.16 -28.56
C ILE A 219 -10.62 -10.10 -27.36
N PRO A 220 -11.86 -10.62 -27.47
CA PRO A 220 -12.87 -10.46 -26.41
C PRO A 220 -12.43 -11.06 -25.06
N ALA A 221 -11.69 -12.17 -25.10
CA ALA A 221 -11.15 -12.82 -23.91
C ALA A 221 -10.19 -11.91 -23.13
N HIS A 222 -9.42 -11.04 -23.79
CA HIS A 222 -8.54 -10.10 -23.12
C HIS A 222 -9.31 -9.07 -22.29
N LEU A 223 -10.46 -8.62 -22.80
CA LEU A 223 -11.27 -7.62 -22.09
C LEU A 223 -12.17 -8.21 -21.00
N SER A 224 -12.54 -9.49 -21.10
CA SER A 224 -13.46 -10.13 -20.14
C SER A 224 -12.75 -10.96 -19.08
N ARG A 225 -11.54 -11.48 -19.37
CA ARG A 225 -10.83 -12.41 -18.49
C ARG A 225 -9.56 -11.85 -17.86
N LEU A 226 -9.09 -10.67 -18.26
CA LEU A 226 -7.89 -10.04 -17.70
C LEU A 226 -8.26 -8.74 -16.99
N GLU A 227 -7.50 -8.44 -15.95
CA GLU A 227 -7.37 -7.08 -15.46
C GLU A 227 -6.54 -6.25 -16.45
N CYS A 228 -6.89 -4.98 -16.65
CA CYS A 228 -6.15 -4.12 -17.59
C CYS A 228 -4.67 -4.01 -17.17
N TYR A 229 -4.42 -3.93 -15.86
CA TYR A 229 -3.08 -3.88 -15.28
C TYR A 229 -2.31 -5.20 -15.33
N ALA A 230 -2.91 -6.32 -15.74
CA ALA A 230 -2.14 -7.53 -16.04
C ALA A 230 -1.22 -7.35 -17.25
N CYS A 231 -1.61 -6.48 -18.20
CA CYS A 231 -0.87 -6.16 -19.40
C CYS A 231 -0.10 -4.83 -19.26
N HIS A 232 -0.71 -3.86 -18.58
CA HIS A 232 -0.21 -2.48 -18.52
C HIS A 232 0.78 -2.20 -17.39
N SER A 233 0.94 -3.07 -16.40
CA SER A 233 1.96 -2.89 -15.35
C SER A 233 3.35 -3.28 -15.85
N ALA A 234 4.29 -2.34 -15.80
CA ALA A 234 5.66 -2.56 -16.26
C ALA A 234 6.48 -3.42 -15.30
N TRP A 235 6.30 -3.24 -14.00
CA TRP A 235 7.06 -3.94 -12.96
C TRP A 235 6.30 -3.97 -11.63
N GLY A 236 6.77 -4.75 -10.67
CA GLY A 236 6.26 -4.72 -9.30
C GLY A 236 7.26 -5.26 -8.31
N ALA A 237 7.23 -4.70 -7.10
CA ALA A 237 8.12 -5.14 -6.04
C ALA A 237 7.70 -6.50 -5.50
N GLN A 238 8.66 -7.44 -5.51
CA GLN A 238 8.50 -8.84 -5.12
C GLN A 238 9.61 -9.25 -4.15
N GLU A 239 9.24 -9.91 -3.05
CA GLU A 239 10.16 -10.50 -2.08
C GLU A 239 9.84 -11.99 -1.95
N TYR A 240 10.81 -12.85 -2.27
CA TYR A 240 10.68 -14.30 -2.27
C TYR A 240 11.49 -14.87 -1.11
N GLY A 241 10.82 -15.58 -0.21
CA GLY A 241 11.43 -16.20 0.97
C GLY A 241 11.95 -15.15 1.96
N THR A 242 11.11 -14.71 2.88
CA THR A 242 11.49 -13.83 3.98
C THR A 242 11.91 -14.67 5.18
N PHE A 243 13.11 -14.42 5.71
CA PHE A 243 13.61 -15.08 6.91
C PHE A 243 13.49 -14.17 8.11
N TYR A 244 12.93 -14.71 9.19
CA TYR A 244 12.87 -14.09 10.49
C TYR A 244 13.72 -14.92 11.45
N LEU A 245 14.90 -14.41 11.77
CA LEU A 245 15.77 -15.01 12.77
C LEU A 245 15.50 -14.32 14.10
N ARG A 246 15.14 -15.08 15.12
CA ARG A 246 14.94 -14.56 16.47
C ARG A 246 16.10 -14.98 17.35
N PHE A 247 16.83 -14.01 17.89
CA PHE A 247 18.01 -14.24 18.70
C PHE A 247 17.70 -14.09 20.19
N ARG A 248 18.29 -14.98 20.99
CA ARG A 248 18.33 -14.91 22.46
C ARG A 248 19.75 -15.23 22.91
N ASN A 249 20.31 -14.45 23.83
CA ASN A 249 21.65 -14.70 24.40
C ASN A 249 22.73 -15.04 23.35
N SER A 250 22.69 -14.42 22.17
CA SER A 250 23.46 -14.84 20.99
C SER A 250 24.23 -13.64 20.43
N PRO A 251 25.52 -13.48 20.77
CA PRO A 251 26.38 -12.43 20.23
C PRO A 251 26.43 -12.40 18.70
N SER A 252 26.26 -13.55 18.02
CA SER A 252 26.24 -13.64 16.55
C SER A 252 25.18 -12.77 15.89
N ARG A 253 24.17 -12.28 16.62
CA ARG A 253 23.21 -11.28 16.11
C ARG A 253 23.92 -10.04 15.57
N GLU A 254 25.03 -9.62 16.19
CA GLU A 254 25.79 -8.42 15.79
C GLU A 254 26.49 -8.56 14.44
N GLU A 255 26.67 -9.79 13.94
CA GLU A 255 27.26 -10.05 12.61
C GLU A 255 26.30 -9.68 11.46
N TYR A 256 25.01 -9.49 11.76
CA TYR A 256 23.98 -9.16 10.77
C TYR A 256 23.88 -7.64 10.56
N ASP A 257 24.64 -7.14 9.59
CA ASP A 257 24.62 -5.72 9.16
C ASP A 257 23.41 -5.38 8.26
N LEU A 258 22.20 -5.50 8.82
CA LEU A 258 20.94 -5.24 8.14
C LEU A 258 20.27 -3.96 8.62
N ARG A 259 19.40 -3.38 7.78
CA ARG A 259 18.63 -2.18 8.10
C ARG A 259 17.68 -2.42 9.28
N GLY A 260 17.80 -1.57 10.30
CA GLY A 260 16.98 -1.59 11.52
C GLY A 260 17.82 -1.80 12.77
N ASP A 261 17.27 -1.45 13.93
CA ASP A 261 17.94 -1.51 15.25
C ASP A 261 17.39 -2.64 16.15
N ASP A 262 16.68 -3.59 15.54
CA ASP A 262 15.96 -4.66 16.23
C ASP A 262 16.91 -5.65 16.90
N GLN A 263 16.95 -5.60 18.23
CA GLN A 263 17.86 -6.45 19.03
C GLN A 263 17.40 -7.90 19.12
N GLU A 264 16.11 -8.17 18.89
CA GLU A 264 15.52 -9.51 19.04
C GLU A 264 15.39 -10.23 17.69
N TYR A 265 15.05 -9.51 16.63
CA TYR A 265 14.80 -10.08 15.31
C TYR A 265 15.73 -9.53 14.24
N VAL A 266 16.15 -10.42 13.36
CA VAL A 266 16.79 -10.08 12.09
C VAL A 266 15.87 -10.52 10.96
N LYS A 267 15.58 -9.61 10.03
CA LYS A 267 14.80 -9.88 8.82
C LYS A 267 15.71 -9.81 7.59
N SER A 268 15.72 -10.87 6.80
CA SER A 268 16.34 -10.87 5.48
C SER A 268 15.42 -11.53 4.45
N ALA A 269 15.78 -11.42 3.17
CA ALA A 269 15.08 -12.10 2.09
C ALA A 269 16.04 -12.96 1.27
N TYR A 270 15.56 -14.10 0.76
CA TYR A 270 16.31 -14.94 -0.16
C TYR A 270 16.53 -14.24 -1.49
N LEU A 271 15.47 -13.63 -2.02
CA LEU A 271 15.49 -12.98 -3.33
C LEU A 271 14.49 -11.83 -3.39
N LYS A 272 14.96 -10.66 -3.82
CA LYS A 272 14.13 -9.52 -4.17
C LYS A 272 14.16 -9.29 -5.67
N LYS A 273 12.99 -9.01 -6.26
CA LYS A 273 12.84 -8.73 -7.69
C LYS A 273 11.96 -7.52 -7.93
N GLN A 274 12.29 -6.77 -8.97
CA GLN A 274 11.60 -5.55 -9.41
C GLN A 274 11.20 -5.65 -10.88
N ASP A 275 11.06 -6.87 -11.41
CA ASP A 275 10.63 -7.10 -12.79
C ASP A 275 9.10 -7.25 -12.87
N ALA A 276 8.61 -7.67 -14.02
CA ALA A 276 7.19 -7.94 -14.19
C ALA A 276 6.78 -9.07 -13.21
N PRO A 277 5.74 -8.87 -12.37
CA PRO A 277 5.31 -9.86 -11.36
C PRO A 277 4.54 -11.03 -11.99
N PRO A 278 4.63 -12.27 -11.47
CA PRO A 278 3.84 -13.39 -11.97
C PRO A 278 2.33 -13.10 -12.08
N LEU A 279 1.62 -13.92 -12.86
CA LEU A 279 0.19 -13.80 -13.09
C LEU A 279 -0.55 -14.99 -12.47
N GLY A 280 -1.71 -14.69 -11.88
CA GLY A 280 -2.66 -15.65 -11.35
C GLY A 280 -4.08 -15.15 -11.56
N LEU A 281 -5.00 -15.57 -10.71
CA LEU A 281 -6.39 -15.14 -10.70
C LEU A 281 -6.67 -14.31 -9.44
N ASN A 282 -7.45 -13.25 -9.58
CA ASN A 282 -8.01 -12.51 -8.44
C ASN A 282 -9.34 -13.12 -7.97
N GLU A 283 -9.95 -12.53 -6.93
CA GLU A 283 -11.24 -12.95 -6.36
C GLU A 283 -12.38 -12.99 -7.41
N ALA A 284 -12.29 -12.17 -8.47
CA ALA A 284 -13.25 -12.15 -9.58
C ALA A 284 -12.94 -13.17 -10.69
N GLY A 285 -11.92 -14.03 -10.51
CA GLY A 285 -11.51 -15.04 -11.50
C GLY A 285 -10.80 -14.48 -12.74
N ARG A 286 -10.42 -13.20 -12.72
CA ARG A 286 -9.68 -12.53 -13.81
C ARG A 286 -8.18 -12.68 -13.61
N VAL A 287 -7.46 -12.78 -14.73
CA VAL A 287 -6.00 -12.82 -14.70
C VAL A 287 -5.46 -11.49 -14.20
N SER A 288 -4.65 -11.55 -13.17
CA SER A 288 -4.10 -10.39 -12.45
C SER A 288 -2.65 -10.65 -12.08
N PRO A 289 -1.80 -9.63 -11.97
CA PRO A 289 -0.55 -9.73 -11.23
C PRO A 289 -0.77 -10.34 -9.86
N ILE A 290 0.07 -11.31 -9.52
CA ILE A 290 0.21 -11.88 -8.20
C ILE A 290 1.66 -11.67 -7.74
N ARG A 291 1.85 -11.52 -6.43
CA ARG A 291 3.18 -11.54 -5.82
C ARG A 291 3.16 -12.33 -4.53
N PRO A 292 4.31 -12.82 -4.05
CA PRO A 292 4.41 -13.25 -2.67
C PRO A 292 3.95 -12.10 -1.77
N GLN A 293 3.00 -12.39 -0.87
CA GLN A 293 2.68 -11.48 0.22
C GLN A 293 3.59 -11.82 1.40
N PHE A 294 3.62 -13.10 1.77
CA PHE A 294 4.52 -13.65 2.79
C PHE A 294 4.83 -15.11 2.47
N ILE A 295 6.04 -15.35 1.96
CA ILE A 295 6.67 -16.68 2.02
C ILE A 295 7.66 -16.60 3.16
N ALA A 296 7.21 -16.92 4.37
CA ALA A 296 7.92 -16.63 5.60
C ALA A 296 8.52 -17.88 6.23
N TYR A 297 9.79 -17.79 6.59
CA TYR A 297 10.54 -18.77 7.35
C TYR A 297 10.97 -18.17 8.67
N ALA A 298 11.02 -19.00 9.71
CA ALA A 298 11.54 -18.61 11.00
C ALA A 298 12.56 -19.60 11.54
N THR A 299 13.56 -19.05 12.22
CA THR A 299 14.56 -19.80 12.99
C THR A 299 14.71 -19.12 14.35
N GLU A 300 14.66 -19.91 15.42
CA GLU A 300 14.99 -19.47 16.77
C GLU A 300 16.47 -19.79 17.02
N ILE A 301 17.22 -18.84 17.56
CA ILE A 301 18.65 -18.96 17.84
C ILE A 301 18.87 -18.57 19.30
N ASP A 302 19.45 -19.49 20.07
CA ASP A 302 19.80 -19.25 21.48
C ASP A 302 21.23 -19.74 21.73
N HIS A 303 22.03 -18.94 22.44
CA HIS A 303 23.46 -19.21 22.66
C HIS A 303 24.22 -19.58 21.37
N ASP A 304 23.99 -18.80 20.29
CA ASP A 304 24.54 -18.98 18.94
C ASP A 304 24.24 -20.34 18.30
N ARG A 305 23.16 -21.02 18.72
CA ARG A 305 22.72 -22.28 18.15
C ARG A 305 21.25 -22.25 17.79
N ALA A 306 20.91 -22.87 16.66
CA ALA A 306 19.52 -23.04 16.28
C ALA A 306 18.76 -23.90 17.31
N VAL A 307 17.60 -23.42 17.74
CA VAL A 307 16.69 -24.12 18.64
C VAL A 307 15.58 -24.74 17.81
N GLY A 308 15.52 -26.07 17.81
CA GLY A 308 14.56 -26.82 17.02
C GLY A 308 14.95 -26.85 15.54
N ARG A 309 13.97 -26.60 14.66
CA ARG A 309 14.17 -26.69 13.21
C ARG A 309 14.44 -25.32 12.60
N GLU A 310 15.58 -25.17 11.94
CA GLU A 310 15.88 -24.01 11.10
C GLU A 310 14.94 -23.91 9.89
N ASN A 311 14.72 -22.69 9.42
CA ASN A 311 13.90 -22.38 8.24
C ASN A 311 12.53 -23.06 8.31
N ARG A 312 11.88 -22.98 9.47
CA ARG A 312 10.52 -23.47 9.65
C ARG A 312 9.58 -22.57 8.87
N LEU A 313 8.89 -23.14 7.89
CA LEU A 313 7.90 -22.42 7.08
C LEU A 313 6.70 -22.02 7.95
N LEU A 314 6.46 -20.72 8.06
CA LEU A 314 5.31 -20.13 8.74
C LEU A 314 4.16 -19.85 7.78
N ALA A 315 4.48 -19.39 6.57
CA ALA A 315 3.51 -19.06 5.55
C ALA A 315 4.11 -19.20 4.15
N ALA A 316 3.29 -19.57 3.18
CA ALA A 316 3.64 -19.58 1.76
C ALA A 316 2.48 -18.96 0.96
N GLU A 317 2.30 -17.67 1.17
CA GLU A 317 1.12 -16.93 0.72
C GLU A 317 1.45 -15.86 -0.30
N TRP A 318 0.64 -15.87 -1.35
CA TRP A 318 0.64 -14.93 -2.44
C TRP A 318 -0.63 -14.10 -2.40
N LYS A 319 -0.61 -12.96 -3.08
CA LYS A 319 -1.82 -12.17 -3.31
C LYS A 319 -1.89 -11.66 -4.74
N ALA A 320 -3.08 -11.62 -5.30
CA ALA A 320 -3.40 -10.78 -6.44
C ALA A 320 -3.36 -9.30 -6.01
N PHE A 321 -2.73 -8.47 -6.83
CA PHE A 321 -2.55 -7.05 -6.54
C PHE A 321 -2.47 -6.22 -7.82
N PHE A 322 -2.65 -4.91 -7.66
CA PHE A 322 -2.34 -3.92 -8.69
C PHE A 322 -0.97 -3.30 -8.39
N PRO A 323 0.04 -3.46 -9.26
CA PRO A 323 1.38 -2.91 -9.02
C PRO A 323 1.49 -1.39 -9.05
N HIS A 324 0.51 -0.66 -9.60
CA HIS A 324 0.58 0.81 -9.78
C HIS A 324 1.81 1.25 -10.58
N THR A 325 2.10 0.56 -11.68
CA THR A 325 3.20 0.87 -12.61
C THR A 325 2.71 0.89 -14.05
N VAL A 326 1.52 1.45 -14.26
CA VAL A 326 0.87 1.50 -15.56
C VAL A 326 1.74 2.27 -16.55
N ARG A 327 2.01 1.66 -17.70
CA ARG A 327 2.67 2.29 -18.84
C ARG A 327 1.80 2.15 -20.10
N ARG A 328 2.13 3.00 -21.09
CA ARG A 328 1.54 2.93 -22.44
C ARG A 328 1.98 1.68 -23.19
N GLY A 329 3.25 1.29 -23.02
CA GLY A 329 3.78 0.05 -23.58
C GLY A 329 3.34 -1.16 -22.77
N THR A 330 3.16 -2.29 -23.45
CA THR A 330 2.72 -3.55 -22.85
C THR A 330 3.66 -4.69 -23.23
N VAL A 331 3.55 -5.81 -22.51
CA VAL A 331 4.23 -7.06 -22.88
C VAL A 331 3.81 -7.54 -24.28
N MET A 332 4.71 -8.26 -24.93
CA MET A 332 4.41 -9.01 -26.15
C MET A 332 3.64 -10.31 -25.82
N CYS A 333 3.01 -10.91 -26.83
CA CYS A 333 2.16 -12.09 -26.66
C CYS A 333 2.89 -13.24 -25.93
N GLU A 334 4.14 -13.51 -26.29
CA GLU A 334 5.01 -14.53 -25.69
C GLU A 334 5.29 -14.27 -24.21
N GLY A 335 5.22 -13.02 -23.75
CA GLY A 335 5.37 -12.67 -22.34
C GLY A 335 4.33 -13.33 -21.43
N CYS A 336 3.21 -13.80 -22.00
CA CYS A 336 2.19 -14.60 -21.32
C CYS A 336 1.95 -15.96 -22.00
N HIS A 337 1.86 -16.00 -23.32
CA HIS A 337 1.49 -17.20 -24.08
C HIS A 337 2.64 -18.20 -24.28
N ASP A 338 3.89 -17.82 -23.98
CA ASP A 338 5.06 -18.69 -24.07
C ASP A 338 5.99 -18.51 -22.86
N ASN A 339 5.38 -18.29 -21.69
CA ASN A 339 6.11 -18.01 -20.45
C ASN A 339 5.48 -18.77 -19.27
N PRO A 340 5.77 -20.07 -19.12
CA PRO A 340 5.18 -20.87 -18.04
C PRO A 340 5.60 -20.37 -16.65
N ARG A 341 6.81 -19.79 -16.54
CA ARG A 341 7.28 -19.16 -15.31
C ARG A 341 6.37 -18.02 -14.87
N ARG A 342 5.79 -17.27 -15.82
CA ARG A 342 4.79 -16.22 -15.55
C ARG A 342 3.61 -16.73 -14.73
N PHE A 343 3.27 -18.01 -14.81
CA PHE A 343 2.12 -18.62 -14.14
C PHE A 343 2.50 -19.66 -13.07
N LEU A 344 3.77 -19.68 -12.64
CA LEU A 344 4.31 -20.68 -11.69
C LEU A 344 4.13 -22.12 -12.21
N LEU A 345 4.32 -22.29 -13.52
CA LEU A 345 4.29 -23.57 -14.23
C LEU A 345 5.66 -23.93 -14.80
N GLU A 346 6.73 -23.33 -14.25
CA GLU A 346 8.09 -23.62 -14.67
C GLU A 346 8.44 -25.08 -14.36
N LYS A 347 8.96 -25.79 -15.37
CA LYS A 347 9.42 -27.17 -15.25
C LYS A 347 10.57 -27.27 -14.26
N LYS A 348 10.64 -28.40 -13.54
CA LYS A 348 11.63 -28.60 -12.46
C LYS A 348 13.06 -28.42 -12.96
N GLU A 349 13.37 -28.91 -14.15
CA GLU A 349 14.70 -28.85 -14.78
C GLU A 349 15.18 -27.42 -15.07
N HIS A 350 14.26 -26.45 -15.18
CA HIS A 350 14.60 -25.05 -15.46
C HIS A 350 14.74 -24.20 -14.18
N ARG A 351 14.46 -24.78 -13.01
CA ARG A 351 14.49 -24.05 -11.74
C ARG A 351 15.92 -23.94 -11.24
N ILE A 352 16.41 -22.70 -11.14
CA ILE A 352 17.78 -22.41 -10.71
C ILE A 352 17.94 -22.29 -9.19
N TYR A 353 16.86 -22.01 -8.45
CA TYR A 353 16.89 -21.90 -6.99
C TYR A 353 16.48 -23.23 -6.38
N ARG A 354 17.41 -23.86 -5.65
CA ARG A 354 17.26 -25.21 -5.09
C ARG A 354 16.96 -25.17 -3.61
N LEU A 355 15.76 -24.68 -3.28
CA LEU A 355 15.38 -24.33 -1.92
C LEU A 355 15.55 -25.48 -0.90
N LYS A 356 15.33 -26.73 -1.31
CA LYS A 356 15.55 -27.91 -0.47
C LYS A 356 17.03 -28.12 -0.10
N GLU A 357 17.95 -27.85 -1.03
CA GLU A 357 19.40 -27.92 -0.78
C GLU A 357 19.84 -26.79 0.15
N ASP A 358 19.16 -25.64 0.07
CA ASP A 358 19.35 -24.49 0.97
C ASP A 358 18.62 -24.64 2.34
N GLY A 359 18.12 -25.83 2.67
CA GLY A 359 17.49 -26.12 3.97
C GLY A 359 16.04 -25.65 4.14
N MET A 360 15.37 -25.18 3.08
CA MET A 360 13.96 -24.77 3.13
C MET A 360 13.00 -25.93 2.83
N SER A 361 11.74 -25.77 3.24
CA SER A 361 10.71 -26.82 3.07
C SER A 361 10.01 -26.83 1.71
N LEU A 362 9.97 -25.69 1.00
CA LEU A 362 9.36 -25.57 -0.33
C LEU A 362 10.32 -26.11 -1.40
N ASP A 363 9.77 -26.67 -2.48
CA ASP A 363 10.58 -27.16 -3.60
C ASP A 363 11.07 -26.01 -4.49
N SER A 364 10.24 -24.98 -4.69
CA SER A 364 10.56 -23.78 -5.45
C SER A 364 9.56 -22.66 -5.17
N PHE A 365 9.99 -21.41 -5.30
CA PHE A 365 9.08 -20.28 -5.31
C PHE A 365 8.16 -20.25 -6.54
N TRP A 366 8.59 -20.83 -7.67
CA TRP A 366 7.79 -20.93 -8.90
C TRP A 366 7.01 -22.25 -9.01
N ASP A 367 6.75 -22.90 -7.87
CA ASP A 367 5.90 -24.07 -7.76
C ASP A 367 4.68 -23.78 -6.89
N ARG A 368 3.50 -24.16 -7.34
CA ARG A 368 2.25 -23.91 -6.60
C ARG A 368 2.07 -24.87 -5.42
N LYS A 369 2.77 -26.01 -5.42
CA LYS A 369 2.64 -27.03 -4.37
C LYS A 369 3.06 -26.48 -3.01
N GLY A 370 2.16 -26.57 -2.02
CA GLY A 370 2.40 -26.06 -0.68
C GLY A 370 2.27 -24.54 -0.54
N GLN A 371 1.84 -23.83 -1.59
CA GLN A 371 1.62 -22.39 -1.60
C GLN A 371 0.16 -22.06 -1.95
N ARG A 372 -0.31 -20.86 -1.63
CA ARG A 372 -1.67 -20.39 -1.99
C ARG A 372 -1.73 -18.91 -2.32
N VAL A 373 -2.69 -18.52 -3.15
CA VAL A 373 -3.08 -17.11 -3.34
C VAL A 373 -4.27 -16.80 -2.44
N THR A 374 -4.14 -15.82 -1.54
CA THR A 374 -5.10 -15.59 -0.45
C THR A 374 -6.39 -14.89 -0.90
N ASN A 375 -6.32 -14.09 -1.97
CA ASN A 375 -7.43 -13.34 -2.56
C ASN A 375 -7.61 -13.72 -4.04
N GLY A 376 -7.67 -15.03 -4.31
CA GLY A 376 -7.84 -15.55 -5.66
C GLY A 376 -7.26 -16.95 -5.81
N GLY A 377 -6.52 -17.20 -6.88
CA GLY A 377 -5.97 -18.52 -7.15
C GLY A 377 -4.85 -18.51 -8.16
N TYR A 378 -4.19 -19.65 -8.33
CA TYR A 378 -3.30 -19.84 -9.47
C TYR A 378 -4.09 -20.11 -10.74
N LEU A 379 -3.51 -19.80 -11.90
CA LEU A 379 -4.11 -20.18 -13.18
C LEU A 379 -4.11 -21.72 -13.29
N PRO A 380 -5.25 -22.38 -13.59
CA PRO A 380 -5.28 -23.82 -13.82
C PRO A 380 -4.40 -24.21 -15.02
N GLU A 381 -3.71 -25.35 -14.93
CA GLU A 381 -2.83 -25.84 -16.01
C GLU A 381 -3.59 -26.06 -17.32
N SER A 382 -4.81 -26.61 -17.26
CA SER A 382 -5.67 -26.78 -18.42
C SER A 382 -6.01 -25.45 -19.09
N ARG A 383 -6.29 -24.41 -18.30
CA ARG A 383 -6.55 -23.05 -18.80
C ARG A 383 -5.28 -22.43 -19.40
N TYR A 384 -4.12 -22.67 -18.79
CA TYR A 384 -2.84 -22.25 -19.37
C TYR A 384 -2.58 -22.94 -20.71
N GLY A 385 -2.70 -24.27 -20.79
CA GLY A 385 -2.52 -25.03 -22.03
C GLY A 385 -3.46 -24.60 -23.15
N ALA A 386 -4.73 -24.31 -22.83
CA ALA A 386 -5.68 -23.77 -23.81
C ALA A 386 -5.29 -22.35 -24.28
N MET A 387 -4.79 -21.52 -23.37
CA MET A 387 -4.34 -20.15 -23.68
C MET A 387 -3.07 -20.15 -24.56
N THR A 388 -2.14 -21.08 -24.34
CA THR A 388 -0.87 -21.15 -25.08
C THR A 388 -0.96 -21.94 -26.38
N ALA A 389 -2.12 -22.51 -26.70
CA ALA A 389 -2.36 -23.17 -27.97
C ALA A 389 -2.15 -22.19 -29.14
N ARG A 390 -1.16 -22.48 -29.99
CA ARG A 390 -0.77 -21.65 -31.14
C ARG A 390 -1.73 -21.81 -32.34
N SER A 391 -2.99 -21.44 -32.13
CA SER A 391 -4.03 -21.45 -33.15
C SER A 391 -3.64 -20.58 -34.37
N PRO A 392 -4.24 -20.83 -35.56
CA PRO A 392 -4.03 -19.96 -36.72
C PRO A 392 -4.31 -18.49 -36.45
N ALA A 393 -5.35 -18.20 -35.65
CA ALA A 393 -5.70 -16.84 -35.23
C ALA A 393 -4.59 -16.19 -34.38
N TYR A 394 -4.01 -16.93 -33.43
CA TYR A 394 -2.86 -16.45 -32.65
C TYR A 394 -1.68 -16.11 -33.56
N ARG A 395 -1.30 -17.03 -34.46
CA ARG A 395 -0.14 -16.82 -35.35
C ARG A 395 -0.33 -15.60 -36.24
N LYS A 396 -1.54 -15.41 -36.79
CA LYS A 396 -1.88 -14.23 -37.61
C LYS A 396 -1.73 -12.93 -36.80
N ALA A 397 -2.36 -12.86 -35.63
CA ALA A 397 -2.30 -11.67 -34.77
C ALA A 397 -0.87 -11.39 -34.26
N TYR A 398 -0.09 -12.45 -33.99
CA TYR A 398 1.30 -12.34 -33.58
C TYR A 398 2.18 -11.72 -34.68
N VAL A 399 2.06 -12.20 -35.92
CA VAL A 399 2.78 -11.62 -37.06
C VAL A 399 2.34 -10.18 -37.31
N GLU A 400 1.05 -9.88 -37.21
CA GLU A 400 0.54 -8.50 -37.32
C GLU A 400 1.16 -7.58 -36.26
N LYS A 401 1.26 -8.05 -35.00
CA LYS A 401 1.90 -7.29 -33.92
C LYS A 401 3.37 -6.99 -34.21
N TRP A 402 4.12 -7.98 -34.71
CA TRP A 402 5.53 -7.79 -35.07
C TRP A 402 5.70 -6.78 -36.21
N LYS A 403 4.87 -6.86 -37.26
CA LYS A 403 4.88 -5.88 -38.35
C LYS A 403 4.65 -4.46 -37.84
N LEU A 404 3.62 -4.25 -37.01
CA LEU A 404 3.34 -2.94 -36.41
C LEU A 404 4.49 -2.40 -35.56
N LEU A 405 5.26 -3.26 -34.90
CA LEU A 405 6.44 -2.83 -34.13
C LEU A 405 7.59 -2.42 -35.03
N LEU A 406 7.85 -3.18 -36.10
CA LEU A 406 8.89 -2.87 -37.08
C LEU A 406 8.57 -1.57 -37.83
N ASP A 407 7.33 -1.41 -38.31
CA ASP A 407 6.88 -0.21 -39.02
C ASP A 407 6.97 1.05 -38.13
N ARG A 408 6.72 0.91 -36.82
CA ARG A 408 6.93 2.01 -35.86
C ARG A 408 8.40 2.26 -35.57
N GLY A 409 9.23 1.22 -35.54
CA GLY A 409 10.68 1.31 -35.35
C GLY A 409 11.37 2.11 -36.44
N GLU A 410 10.96 1.92 -37.71
CA GLU A 410 11.47 2.69 -38.86
C GLU A 410 11.14 4.20 -38.76
N ILE A 411 10.00 4.55 -38.16
CA ILE A 411 9.60 5.96 -37.92
C ILE A 411 10.45 6.61 -36.82
N PHE A 412 10.91 5.84 -35.81
CA PHE A 412 11.79 6.35 -34.75
C PHE A 412 13.26 6.40 -35.15
N SER A 413 13.71 5.60 -36.13
CA SER A 413 15.07 5.72 -36.69
C SER A 413 15.23 6.86 -37.71
N ALA A 414 14.11 7.42 -38.19
CA ALA A 414 14.09 8.51 -39.17
C ALA A 414 13.90 9.91 -38.54
N ARG A 415 14.10 10.06 -37.22
CA ARG A 415 14.02 11.34 -36.51
C ARG A 415 15.29 11.66 -35.74
#